data_AF-A0A2X2BIS1-F1
#
_entry.id   AF-A0A2X2BIS1-F1
#
_cell.length_a   1.000
_cell.length_b   1.000
_cell.length_c   1.000
_cell.angle_alpha   90.00
_cell.angle_beta   90.00
_cell.angle_gamma   90.00
#
_symmetry.space_group_name_H-M   'P 1'
#
loop_
_entity.id
_entity.type
_entity.pdbx_description
1 polymer ?
#
loop_
_entity_poly.entity_id
_entity_poly.type
_entity_poly.pdbx_seq_one_letter_code
_entity_poly.pdbx_strand_id
1 'polypeptide(L)' 'MIRSTEKITYRNGFMLNDKPAHISDIQHIFDGRRVIALLIWEQYEREKTKITVKKFNP' A
#
# COMPACT_ATOMS: atom_id res chain seq x y z
N MET A 1 -1.15 -9.08 -9.16
CA MET A 1 -1.33 -8.65 -7.76
C MET A 1 -0.14 -9.19 -6.98
N ILE A 2 0.78 -8.34 -6.52
CA ILE A 2 1.96 -8.81 -5.79
C ILE A 2 1.47 -9.33 -4.43
N ARG A 3 1.26 -10.64 -4.34
CA ARG A 3 1.11 -11.35 -3.07
C ARG A 3 2.51 -11.52 -2.50
N SER A 4 3.11 -10.39 -2.13
CA SER A 4 4.38 -10.35 -1.42
C SER A 4 4.12 -11.07 -0.10
N THR A 5 4.62 -12.31 0.02
CA THR A 5 4.60 -13.09 1.27
C THR A 5 5.51 -12.47 2.31
N GLU A 6 6.33 -11.50 1.90
CA GLU A 6 7.23 -10.77 2.76
C GLU A 6 6.46 -9.99 3.84
N LYS A 7 6.87 -10.13 5.08
CA LYS A 7 6.33 -9.38 6.23
C LYS A 7 7.35 -8.33 6.64
N ILE A 8 7.00 -7.06 6.53
CA ILE A 8 7.83 -5.97 7.05
C ILE A 8 7.22 -5.48 8.35
N THR A 9 8.01 -5.40 9.42
CA THR A 9 7.60 -4.76 10.68
C THR A 9 8.64 -3.75 11.13
N TYR A 10 8.20 -2.76 11.93
CA TYR A 10 9.00 -1.59 12.31
C TYR A 10 9.17 -1.45 13.83
N ARG A 11 8.78 -2.46 14.62
CA ARG A 11 8.82 -2.38 16.09
C ARG A 11 10.23 -2.72 16.57
N ASN A 12 10.94 -1.71 17.07
CA ASN A 12 12.34 -1.78 17.54
C ASN A 12 13.39 -1.97 16.43
N GLY A 13 13.11 -1.49 15.22
CA GLY A 13 13.97 -1.64 14.05
C GLY A 13 13.22 -2.23 12.86
N PHE A 14 13.90 -2.33 11.72
CA PHE A 14 13.32 -2.94 10.54
C PHE A 14 13.45 -4.46 10.63
N MET A 15 12.33 -5.15 10.42
CA MET A 15 12.30 -6.61 10.35
C MET A 15 11.73 -7.03 9.00
N LEU A 16 12.40 -7.95 8.33
CA LEU A 16 11.92 -8.63 7.13
C LEU A 16 11.70 -10.11 7.45
N ASN A 17 10.46 -10.58 7.34
CA ASN A 17 10.07 -11.95 7.67
C ASN A 17 10.51 -12.37 9.08
N ASP A 18 10.20 -11.51 10.06
CA ASP A 18 10.51 -11.71 11.48
C ASP A 18 12.02 -11.83 11.79
N LYS A 19 12.88 -11.39 10.87
CA LYS A 19 14.33 -11.25 11.07
C LYS A 19 14.76 -9.79 10.99
N PRO A 20 15.74 -9.35 11.80
CA PRO A 20 16.32 -8.01 11.66
C PRO A 20 16.85 -7.78 10.24
N ALA A 21 16.56 -6.63 9.69
CA ALA A 21 16.95 -6.23 8.35
C ALA A 21 17.45 -4.78 8.37
N HIS A 22 18.28 -4.40 7.40
CA HIS A 22 18.62 -3.01 7.19
C HIS A 22 17.56 -2.33 6.31
N ILE A 23 17.48 -0.99 6.35
CA ILE A 23 16.50 -0.25 5.56
C ILE A 23 16.66 -0.49 4.04
N SER A 24 17.88 -0.68 3.57
CA SER A 24 18.20 -1.02 2.17
C SER A 24 17.50 -2.30 1.70
N ASP A 25 17.34 -3.27 2.60
CA ASP A 25 16.80 -4.59 2.29
C ASP A 25 15.27 -4.55 2.14
N ILE A 26 14.61 -3.57 2.75
CA ILE A 26 13.15 -3.42 2.71
C ILE A 26 12.67 -2.33 1.76
N GLN A 27 13.55 -1.41 1.34
CA GLN A 27 13.18 -0.21 0.57
C GLN A 27 12.43 -0.55 -0.71
N HIS A 28 12.95 -1.49 -1.50
CA HIS A 28 12.33 -1.91 -2.76
C HIS A 28 10.94 -2.54 -2.58
N ILE A 29 10.73 -3.29 -1.49
CA ILE A 29 9.44 -3.88 -1.14
C ILE A 29 8.45 -2.79 -0.72
N PHE A 30 8.91 -1.83 0.09
CA PHE A 30 8.11 -0.70 0.53
C PHE A 30 7.66 0.16 -0.67
N ASP A 31 8.58 0.51 -1.57
CA ASP A 31 8.28 1.34 -2.73
C ASP A 31 7.28 0.64 -3.67
N GLY A 32 7.46 -0.67 -3.91
CA GLY A 32 6.50 -1.46 -4.67
C GLY A 32 5.10 -1.46 -4.05
N ARG A 33 4.99 -1.58 -2.72
CA ARG A 33 3.71 -1.50 -2.00
C ARG A 33 3.09 -0.10 -2.04
N ARG A 34 3.92 0.94 -1.94
CA ARG A 34 3.48 2.33 -1.98
C ARG A 34 2.82 2.66 -3.32
N VAL A 35 3.43 2.26 -4.44
CA VAL A 35 2.86 2.46 -5.78
C VAL A 35 1.49 1.79 -5.91
N ILE A 36 1.37 0.54 -5.46
CA ILE A 36 0.10 -0.20 -5.51
C ILE A 36 -0.97 0.47 -4.63
N ALA A 37 -0.60 0.88 -3.40
CA ALA A 37 -1.51 1.55 -2.49
C ALA A 37 -2.04 2.88 -3.07
N LEU A 38 -1.18 3.65 -3.73
CA LEU A 38 -1.57 4.88 -4.42
C LEU A 38 -2.55 4.61 -5.56
N LEU A 39 -2.30 3.60 -6.40
CA LEU A 39 -3.23 3.23 -7.47
C LEU A 39 -4.60 2.80 -6.95
N ILE A 40 -4.63 2.00 -5.87
CA ILE A 40 -5.88 1.59 -5.21
C ILE A 40 -6.61 2.80 -4.63
N TRP A 41 -5.88 3.72 -4.00
CA TRP A 41 -6.43 4.95 -3.44
C TRP A 41 -7.03 5.85 -4.52
N GLU A 42 -6.32 6.06 -5.63
CA GLU A 42 -6.83 6.83 -6.78
C GLU A 42 -8.07 6.19 -7.41
N GLN A 43 -8.10 4.86 -7.50
CA GLN A 43 -9.30 4.15 -7.95
C GLN A 43 -10.47 4.37 -6.97
N TYR A 44 -10.22 4.25 -5.67
CA TYR A 44 -11.24 4.49 -4.64
C TYR A 44 -11.81 5.91 -4.72
N GLU A 45 -10.97 6.95 -4.83
CA GLU A 45 -11.44 8.34 -4.92
C GLU A 45 -12.22 8.61 -6.22
N ARG A 46 -11.84 7.98 -7.35
CA ARG A 46 -12.62 8.04 -8.60
C ARG A 46 -13.99 7.38 -8.47
N GLU A 47 -14.10 6.24 -7.79
CA GLU A 47 -15.40 5.58 -7.61
C GLU A 47 -16.28 6.32 -6.59
N LYS A 48 -15.68 6.85 -5.51
CA LYS A 48 -16.37 7.69 -4.53
C LYS A 48 -16.97 8.94 -5.18
N THR A 49 -16.24 9.63 -6.04
CA THR A 49 -16.76 10.80 -6.77
C THR A 49 -17.92 10.43 -7.69
N LYS A 50 -17.85 9.31 -8.43
CA LYS A 50 -18.97 8.81 -9.25
C LYS A 50 -20.23 8.51 -8.43
N ILE A 51 -20.07 7.89 -7.26
CA ILE A 51 -21.18 7.59 -6.34
C ILE A 51 -21.79 8.89 -5.80
N THR A 52 -20.95 9.85 -5.39
CA THR A 52 -21.40 11.16 -4.92
C THR A 52 -22.17 11.91 -6.02
N VAL A 53 -21.65 11.98 -7.24
CA VAL A 53 -22.34 12.65 -8.36
C VAL A 53 -23.70 12.00 -8.66
N LYS A 54 -23.81 10.67 -8.64
CA LYS A 54 -25.11 9.97 -8.81
C LYS A 54 -26.09 10.24 -7.67
N LYS A 55 -25.63 10.44 -6.44
CA LYS A 55 -26.51 10.74 -5.30
C LYS A 55 -27.08 12.16 -5.31
N PHE A 56 -26.37 13.10 -5.95
CA PHE A 56 -26.76 14.51 -6.01
C PHE A 56 -27.45 14.92 -7.32
N ASN A 57 -27.59 14.01 -8.29
CA ASN A 57 -28.37 14.23 -9.50
C ASN A 57 -29.34 13.04 -9.68
N PRO A 58 -30.60 13.14 -9.21
CA PRO A 58 -31.61 12.08 -9.31
C PRO A 58 -32.06 11.81 -10.75
#